data_AF-A0A9D5LZU8-F1
#
_entry.id   AF-A0A9D5LZU8-F1
#
_cell.length_a   1.000
_cell.length_b   1.000
_cell.length_c   1.000
_cell.angle_alpha   90.00
_cell.angle_beta   90.00
_cell.angle_gamma   90.00
#
_symmetry.space_group_name_H-M   'P 1'
#
loop_
_entity.id
_entity.type
_entity.pdbx_description
1 polymer ?
#
loop_
_entity_poly.entity_id
_entity_poly.type
_entity_poly.pdbx_seq_one_letter_code
_entity_poly.pdbx_strand_id
1 'polypeptide(L)'
;NKTNKKKKKYLCDNLQCKIDALHENKLLVKENAESLHELRFLGNEALHELEKPSIEELKLAIEILELTLENIYELQHKAMILKQKKTIRKK
;
A
#
# COMPACT_ATOMS: atom_id res chain seq x y z
N ASN A 1 12.34 -12.68 -34.61
CA ASN A 1 10.94 -12.42 -34.19
C ASN A 1 10.43 -13.49 -33.24
N LYS A 2 10.65 -13.34 -31.93
CA LYS A 2 9.92 -14.10 -30.91
C LYS A 2 9.58 -13.15 -29.76
N THR A 3 8.33 -12.71 -29.80
CA THR A 3 7.59 -12.01 -28.76
C THR A 3 7.61 -12.82 -27.46
N ASN A 4 8.41 -12.42 -26.48
CA ASN A 4 8.26 -12.90 -25.10
C ASN A 4 8.84 -11.90 -24.09
N LYS A 5 8.41 -10.63 -24.20
CA LYS A 5 8.52 -9.65 -23.11
C LYS A 5 7.14 -9.49 -22.50
N LYS A 6 6.82 -10.21 -21.42
CA LYS A 6 5.77 -9.92 -20.40
C LYS A 6 5.43 -11.20 -19.63
N LYS A 7 6.09 -11.40 -18.50
CA LYS A 7 5.63 -12.08 -17.27
C LYS A 7 6.85 -12.28 -16.38
N LYS A 8 7.35 -11.19 -15.79
CA LYS A 8 8.22 -11.31 -14.62
C LYS A 8 7.29 -11.80 -13.50
N LYS A 9 7.28 -13.11 -13.29
CA LYS A 9 6.55 -13.79 -12.22
C LYS A 9 7.25 -13.37 -10.93
N TYR A 10 6.64 -12.48 -10.14
CA TYR A 10 7.09 -12.20 -8.77
C TYR A 10 6.91 -13.50 -7.97
N LEU A 11 7.94 -14.35 -7.99
CA LEU A 11 7.93 -15.71 -7.43
C LEU A 11 8.34 -15.69 -5.95
N CYS A 12 7.84 -14.70 -5.22
CA CYS A 12 8.14 -14.50 -3.83
C CYS A 12 6.82 -14.13 -3.16
N ASP A 13 6.31 -15.03 -2.31
CA ASP A 13 4.96 -14.94 -1.73
C ASP A 13 4.95 -14.31 -0.33
N ASN A 14 6.07 -13.71 0.07
CA ASN A 14 6.19 -13.02 1.35
C ASN A 14 5.60 -11.60 1.29
N LEU A 15 5.36 -11.03 2.47
CA LEU A 15 4.76 -9.70 2.59
C LEU A 15 5.60 -8.60 1.91
N GLN A 16 6.93 -8.70 1.98
CA GLN A 16 7.84 -7.76 1.32
C GLN A 16 7.58 -7.68 -0.18
N CYS A 17 7.54 -8.81 -0.87
CA CYS A 17 7.30 -8.85 -2.30
C CYS A 17 5.89 -8.39 -2.70
N LYS A 18 4.91 -8.55 -1.81
CA LYS A 18 3.55 -8.00 -2.02
C LYS A 18 3.55 -6.48 -1.94
N ILE A 19 4.25 -5.89 -0.96
CA ILE A 19 4.41 -4.44 -0.83
C ILE A 19 5.15 -3.88 -2.06
N ASP A 20 6.25 -4.51 -2.46
CA ASP A 20 7.03 -4.10 -3.62
C ASP A 20 6.20 -4.18 -4.92
N ALA A 21 5.42 -5.25 -5.09
CA ALA A 21 4.52 -5.38 -6.24
C ALA A 21 3.45 -4.28 -6.28
N LEU A 22 2.90 -3.84 -5.15
CA LEU A 22 1.93 -2.75 -5.11
C LEU A 22 2.55 -1.42 -5.57
N HIS A 23 3.77 -1.14 -5.14
CA HIS A 23 4.53 0.03 -5.60
C HIS A 23 4.87 -0.06 -7.10
N GLU A 24 5.36 -1.20 -7.57
CA GLU A 24 5.69 -1.40 -8.99
C GLU A 24 4.45 -1.27 -9.90
N ASN A 25 3.28 -1.67 -9.42
CA ASN A 25 2.00 -1.48 -10.10
C ASN A 25 1.43 -0.05 -9.96
N LYS A 26 2.16 0.87 -9.34
CA LYS A 26 1.78 2.28 -9.10
C LYS A 26 0.49 2.43 -8.29
N LEU A 27 0.15 1.42 -7.50
CA LEU A 27 -0.96 1.48 -6.54
C LEU A 27 -0.51 2.13 -5.23
N LEU A 28 0.79 2.10 -4.96
CA LEU A 28 1.44 2.85 -3.88
C LEU A 28 2.50 3.78 -4.45
N VAL A 29 2.62 4.95 -3.83
CA VAL A 29 3.81 5.79 -3.98
C VAL A 29 4.95 5.22 -3.12
N LYS A 30 6.18 5.62 -3.43
CA LYS A 30 7.38 5.05 -2.83
C LYS A 30 7.38 5.21 -1.31
N GLU A 31 7.00 6.38 -0.84
CA GLU A 31 6.96 6.75 0.57
C GLU A 31 6.01 5.84 1.37
N ASN A 32 4.83 5.54 0.81
CA ASN A 32 3.88 4.62 1.45
C ASN A 32 4.42 3.18 1.49
N ALA A 33 5.12 2.74 0.44
CA ALA A 33 5.72 1.42 0.41
C ALA A 33 6.85 1.28 1.45
N GLU A 34 7.68 2.32 1.62
CA GLU A 34 8.70 2.39 2.66
C GLU A 34 8.06 2.33 4.05
N SER A 35 6.99 3.10 4.31
CA SER A 35 6.26 3.02 5.59
C SER A 35 5.69 1.63 5.88
N LEU A 36 5.16 0.92 4.87
CA LEU A 36 4.68 -0.45 5.05
C LEU A 36 5.80 -1.46 5.32
N HIS A 37 7.02 -1.21 4.81
CA HIS A 37 8.18 -2.02 5.16
C HIS A 37 8.60 -1.80 6.61
N GLU A 38 8.55 -0.57 7.13
CA GLU A 38 8.76 -0.29 8.56
C GLU A 38 7.74 -1.02 9.44
N LEU A 39 6.46 -1.04 9.06
CA LEU A 39 5.45 -1.84 9.77
C LEU A 39 5.75 -3.34 9.75
N ARG A 40 6.26 -3.85 8.63
CA ARG A 40 6.69 -5.24 8.53
C ARG A 40 7.86 -5.52 9.47
N PHE A 41 8.80 -4.59 9.61
CA PHE A 41 9.91 -4.73 10.56
C PHE A 41 9.40 -4.69 12.01
N LEU A 42 8.57 -3.71 12.37
CA LEU A 42 7.95 -3.62 13.70
C LEU A 42 7.24 -4.92 14.09
N GLY A 43 6.44 -5.50 13.18
CA GLY A 43 5.75 -6.77 13.43
C GLY A 43 6.71 -7.98 13.53
N ASN A 44 7.76 -8.00 12.73
CA ASN A 44 8.76 -9.06 12.76
C ASN A 44 9.62 -9.00 14.03
N GLU A 45 10.07 -7.81 14.44
CA GLU A 45 10.83 -7.58 15.67
C GLU A 45 9.98 -7.93 16.89
N ALA A 46 8.72 -7.49 16.94
CA ALA A 46 7.81 -7.84 18.02
C ALA A 46 7.62 -9.37 18.18
N LEU A 47 7.64 -10.11 17.07
CA LEU A 47 7.55 -11.58 17.09
C LEU A 47 8.86 -12.25 17.49
N HIS A 48 9.99 -11.76 16.98
CA HIS A 48 11.31 -12.36 17.20
C HIS A 48 11.89 -12.05 18.58
N GLU A 49 11.70 -10.83 19.07
CA GLU A 49 12.25 -10.35 20.34
C GLU A 49 11.28 -10.54 21.50
N LEU A 50 10.03 -10.96 21.22
CA LEU A 50 8.92 -10.99 22.18
C LEU A 50 8.70 -9.63 22.87
N GLU A 51 9.22 -8.57 22.27
CA GLU A 51 9.10 -7.21 22.75
C GLU A 51 7.78 -6.64 22.26
N LYS A 52 6.95 -6.20 23.21
CA LYS A 52 5.66 -5.64 22.87
C LYS A 52 5.86 -4.21 22.37
N PRO A 53 5.45 -3.88 21.13
CA PRO A 53 5.50 -2.50 20.67
C PRO A 53 4.63 -1.62 21.57
N SER A 54 5.08 -0.38 21.75
CA SER A 54 4.37 0.62 22.52
C SER A 54 3.00 0.93 21.91
N ILE A 55 2.11 1.49 22.73
CA ILE A 55 0.78 1.93 22.26
C ILE A 55 0.92 2.99 21.17
N GLU A 56 1.95 3.84 21.26
CA GLU A 56 2.21 4.90 20.29
C GLU A 56 2.65 4.33 18.94
N GLU A 57 3.54 3.34 18.93
CA GLU A 57 3.96 2.65 17.70
C GLU A 57 2.78 1.91 17.04
N LEU A 58 1.94 1.24 17.82
CA LEU A 58 0.73 0.58 17.31
C LEU A 58 -0.26 1.58 16.73
N LYS A 59 -0.40 2.76 17.35
CA LYS A 59 -1.27 3.82 16.84
C LYS A 59 -0.74 4.35 15.51
N LEU A 60 0.56 4.63 15.41
CA LEU A 60 1.20 5.04 14.16
C LEU A 60 1.04 3.97 13.06
N ALA A 61 1.17 2.70 13.43
CA ALA A 61 0.95 1.59 12.51
C ALA A 61 -0.47 1.56 11.93
N ILE A 62 -1.48 1.77 12.77
CA ILE A 62 -2.88 1.84 12.33
C ILE A 62 -3.09 3.04 11.42
N GLU A 63 -2.56 4.21 11.75
CA GLU A 63 -2.68 5.43 10.92
C GLU A 63 -2.08 5.22 9.52
N ILE A 64 -0.92 4.57 9.43
CA ILE A 64 -0.29 4.21 8.15
C ILE A 64 -1.15 3.23 7.34
N LEU A 65 -1.74 2.23 8.01
CA LEU A 65 -2.64 1.26 7.36
C LEU A 65 -3.90 1.93 6.83
N GLU A 66 -4.52 2.81 7.60
CA GLU A 66 -5.71 3.58 7.19
C GLU A 66 -5.41 4.42 5.94
N LEU A 67 -4.31 5.18 5.96
CA LEU A 67 -3.88 5.97 4.81
C LEU A 67 -3.60 5.09 3.58
N THR A 68 -3.02 3.92 3.79
CA THR A 68 -2.74 2.95 2.71
C THR A 68 -4.03 2.45 2.06
N LEU A 69 -5.01 2.03 2.86
CA LEU A 69 -6.30 1.53 2.37
C LEU A 69 -7.08 2.62 1.65
N GLU A 70 -7.11 3.83 2.22
CA GLU A 70 -7.74 5.00 1.63
C GLU A 70 -7.14 5.31 0.24
N ASN A 71 -5.83 5.24 0.09
CA ASN A 71 -5.16 5.48 -1.18
C ASN A 71 -5.46 4.40 -2.24
N ILE A 72 -5.44 3.12 -1.86
CA ILE A 72 -5.64 2.01 -2.81
C ILE A 72 -7.11 1.91 -3.25
N TYR A 73 -8.06 2.03 -2.32
CA TYR A 73 -9.46 1.68 -2.57
C TYR A 73 -10.39 2.90 -2.71
N GLU A 74 -10.20 3.93 -1.89
CA GLU A 74 -11.15 5.04 -1.80
C GLU A 74 -10.82 6.21 -2.72
N LEU A 75 -9.53 6.53 -2.91
CA LEU A 75 -9.10 7.69 -3.68
C LEU A 75 -9.67 7.71 -5.10
N GLN A 76 -9.65 6.58 -5.81
CA GLN A 76 -10.17 6.47 -7.17
C GLN A 76 -11.69 6.70 -7.22
N HIS A 77 -12.40 6.16 -6.23
CA HIS A 77 -13.85 6.31 -6.10
C HIS A 77 -14.23 7.77 -5.79
N LYS A 78 -13.53 8.41 -4.84
CA LYS A 78 -13.70 9.83 -4.52
C LYS A 78 -13.42 10.74 -5.74
N ALA A 79 -12.38 10.43 -6.50
CA ALA A 79 -12.07 11.15 -7.74
C ALA A 79 -13.16 11.00 -8.81
N MET A 80 -13.74 9.80 -8.95
CA MET A 80 -14.86 9.54 -9.86
C MET A 80 -16.11 10.33 -9.46
N ILE A 81 -16.50 10.31 -8.18
CA ILE A 81 -17.63 11.09 -7.66
C ILE A 81 -17.40 12.59 -7.91
N LEU A 82 -16.19 13.09 -7.68
CA LEU A 82 -15.86 14.50 -7.93
C LEU A 82 -16.04 14.87 -9.41
N LYS A 83 -15.62 14.01 -10.34
CA LYS A 83 -15.83 14.21 -11.79
C LYS A 83 -17.32 14.28 -12.13
N GLN A 84 -18.14 13.37 -11.60
CA GLN A 84 -19.59 13.37 -11.81
C GLN A 84 -20.26 14.64 -11.28
N LYS A 85 -19.92 15.07 -10.06
CA LYS A 85 -20.43 16.32 -9.49
C LYS A 85 -20.01 17.55 -10.29
N LYS A 86 -18.83 17.55 -10.92
CA LYS A 86 -18.39 18.61 -11.84
C LYS A 86 -19.20 18.63 -13.14
N THR A 87 -19.56 17.47 -13.70
CA THR A 87 -20.36 17.42 -14.94
C THR A 87 -21.80 17.85 -14.71
N ILE A 88 -22.40 17.53 -13.56
CA ILE A 88 -23.76 17.96 -13.21
C ILE A 88 -23.83 19.49 -13.12
N ARG A 89 -22.85 20.14 -12.48
CA ARG A 89 -22.80 21.61 -12.35
C ARG A 89 -22.67 22.37 -13.68
N LYS A 90 -22.22 21.72 -14.75
CA LYS A 90 -22.01 22.34 -16.07
C LYS A 90 -23.23 22.20 -17.00
N LYS A 91 -24.22 21.39 -16.63
CA LYS A 91 -25.53 21.30 -17.29
C LYS A 91 -26.50 22.26 -16.62
#